data_AF-A0A3D9DHR9-F1
#
_entry.id   AF-A0A3D9DHR9-F1
#
_cell.length_a   1.000
_cell.length_b   1.000
_cell.length_c   1.000
_cell.angle_alpha   90.00
_cell.angle_beta   90.00
_cell.angle_gamma   90.00
#
_symmetry.space_group_name_H-M   'P 1'
#
loop_
_entity.id
_entity.type
_entity.pdbx_description
1 polymer ?
#
loop_
_entity_poly.entity_id
_entity_poly.type
_entity_poly.pdbx_seq_one_letter_code
_entity_poly.pdbx_strand_id
1 'polypeptide(L)'
;MQGSITLSKKERHYQFFYLILMLLAAMIFFGIIFLKGYDSPFSEEDVRGIQSLEQKAAFESQQKILQPEMDSTYVLISRIADKSPEPFAENNIFNGINGLASHFQGNSNVMDIRKDAYPQIAKFYKMYFEDKKVISTTIEDVKRFEKEVEDCRIGFKDKQNRLYERQNALRARTQ
;
A
#
# COMPACT_ATOMS: atom_id res chain seq x y z
N MET A 1 49.77 -61.23 46.74
CA MET A 1 50.86 -60.39 47.25
C MET A 1 50.41 -58.94 47.20
N GLN A 2 49.86 -58.42 48.31
CA GLN A 2 49.52 -56.99 48.44
C GLN A 2 50.80 -56.25 48.84
N GLY A 3 51.50 -55.70 47.85
CA GLY A 3 52.61 -54.79 48.11
C GLY A 3 52.07 -53.49 48.65
N SER A 4 52.17 -53.28 49.97
CA SER A 4 51.94 -51.98 50.58
C SER A 4 53.04 -51.03 50.13
N ILE A 5 52.80 -50.28 49.05
CA ILE A 5 53.70 -49.21 48.62
C ILE A 5 53.56 -48.08 49.65
N THR A 6 54.50 -48.02 50.59
CA THR A 6 54.64 -46.86 51.48
C THR A 6 55.29 -45.72 50.68
N LEU A 7 54.51 -45.03 49.85
CA LEU A 7 54.99 -43.82 49.15
C LEU A 7 55.19 -42.69 50.16
N SER A 8 56.31 -41.97 49.99
CA SER A 8 56.66 -40.81 50.79
C SER A 8 55.63 -39.69 50.61
N LYS A 9 55.36 -38.88 51.65
CA LYS A 9 54.37 -37.78 51.63
C LYS A 9 54.52 -36.84 50.40
N LYS A 10 55.75 -36.69 49.89
CA LYS A 10 56.04 -35.90 48.69
C LYS A 10 55.50 -36.54 47.40
N GLU A 11 55.68 -37.85 47.21
CA GLU A 11 55.24 -38.56 45.99
C GLU A 11 53.72 -38.63 45.89
N ARG A 12 53.03 -38.77 47.04
CA ARG A 12 51.56 -38.70 47.11
C ARG A 12 51.02 -37.34 46.66
N HIS A 13 51.75 -36.25 46.93
CA HIS A 13 51.36 -34.90 46.50
C HIS A 13 51.48 -34.74 44.98
N TYR A 14 52.56 -35.25 44.38
CA TYR A 14 52.73 -35.26 42.92
C TYR A 14 51.68 -36.13 42.23
N GLN A 15 51.37 -37.31 42.78
CA GLN A 15 50.33 -38.18 42.23
C GLN A 15 48.93 -37.54 42.31
N PHE A 16 48.63 -36.83 43.42
CA PHE A 16 47.38 -36.08 43.56
C PHE A 16 47.27 -34.94 42.54
N PHE A 17 48.36 -34.19 42.33
CA PHE A 17 48.40 -33.11 41.35
C PHE A 17 48.23 -33.63 39.91
N TYR A 18 48.82 -34.78 39.60
CA TYR A 18 48.67 -35.44 38.30
C TYR A 18 47.22 -35.89 38.05
N LEU A 19 46.53 -36.42 39.07
CA LEU A 19 45.11 -36.79 38.96
C LEU A 19 44.21 -35.56 38.75
N ILE A 20 44.50 -34.43 39.40
CA ILE A 20 43.78 -33.17 39.17
C ILE A 20 43.98 -32.69 37.73
N LEU A 21 45.21 -32.73 37.22
CA LEU A 21 45.51 -32.35 35.84
C LEU A 21 44.79 -33.24 34.82
N MET A 22 44.78 -34.56 35.04
CA MET A 22 44.01 -35.52 34.23
C MET A 22 42.51 -35.20 34.24
N LEU A 23 41.94 -34.87 35.40
CA LEU A 23 40.52 -34.54 35.54
C LEU A 23 40.17 -33.24 34.81
N LEU A 24 41.01 -32.20 34.93
CA LEU A 24 40.82 -30.94 34.22
C LEU A 24 40.92 -31.14 32.71
N ALA A 25 41.90 -31.93 32.25
CA ALA A 25 42.04 -32.26 30.84
C ALA A 25 40.80 -33.00 30.30
N ALA A 26 40.27 -33.98 31.05
CA ALA A 26 39.05 -34.69 30.70
C ALA A 26 37.83 -33.76 30.63
N MET A 27 37.66 -32.86 31.61
CA MET A 27 36.59 -31.86 31.63
C MET A 27 36.64 -30.92 30.43
N ILE A 28 37.83 -30.45 30.05
CA ILE A 28 38.03 -29.62 28.86
C ILE A 28 37.66 -30.40 27.59
N PHE A 29 38.10 -31.65 27.49
CA PHE A 29 37.82 -32.51 26.34
C PHE A 29 36.32 -32.77 26.18
N PHE A 30 35.63 -33.09 27.28
CA PHE A 30 34.18 -33.23 27.29
C PHE A 30 33.49 -31.91 26.95
N GLY A 31 33.94 -30.77 27.50
CA GLY A 31 33.41 -29.45 27.16
C GLY A 31 33.48 -29.16 25.67
N ILE A 32 34.62 -29.44 25.02
CA ILE A 32 34.79 -29.25 23.57
C ILE A 32 33.86 -30.18 22.78
N ILE A 33 33.75 -31.46 23.17
CA ILE A 33 32.89 -32.44 22.47
C ILE A 33 31.41 -32.04 22.58
N PHE A 34 30.94 -31.62 23.75
CA PHE A 34 29.54 -31.21 23.95
C PHE A 34 29.23 -29.87 23.26
N LEU A 35 30.17 -28.92 23.24
CA LEU A 35 29.95 -27.60 22.62
C LEU A 35 30.07 -27.63 21.08
N LYS A 36 30.80 -28.59 20.50
CA LYS A 36 31.00 -28.67 19.04
C LYS A 36 29.71 -28.98 18.25
N GLY A 37 28.67 -29.53 18.91
CA GLY A 37 27.38 -29.84 18.30
C GLY A 37 26.20 -29.07 18.91
N TYR A 38 26.47 -28.05 19.73
CA TYR A 38 25.42 -27.24 20.34
C TYR A 38 25.03 -26.12 19.37
N ASP A 39 23.96 -26.34 18.60
CA ASP A 39 23.31 -25.26 17.86
C ASP A 39 22.65 -24.32 18.86
N SER A 40 23.12 -23.07 18.88
CA SER A 40 22.60 -22.02 19.77
C SER A 40 21.08 -21.89 19.61
N PRO A 41 20.29 -21.94 20.69
CA PRO A 41 18.84 -21.69 20.62
C PRO A 41 18.54 -20.23 20.24
N PHE A 42 19.51 -19.32 20.35
CA PHE A 42 19.50 -18.02 19.68
C PHE A 42 19.95 -18.22 18.22
N SER A 43 19.13 -18.95 17.47
CA SER A 43 19.41 -19.30 16.09
C SER A 43 19.15 -18.10 15.17
N GLU A 44 19.72 -18.10 13.98
CA GLU A 44 19.46 -17.08 12.94
C GLU A 44 17.97 -16.86 12.65
N GLU A 45 17.12 -17.84 12.98
CA GLU A 45 15.67 -17.77 12.80
C GLU A 45 15.01 -16.70 13.67
N ASP A 46 15.41 -16.58 14.94
CA ASP A 46 14.89 -15.54 15.84
C ASP A 46 15.31 -14.14 15.37
N VAL A 47 16.54 -14.00 14.87
CA VAL A 47 17.05 -12.74 14.31
C VAL A 47 16.27 -12.36 13.05
N ARG A 48 15.99 -13.33 12.16
CA ARG A 48 15.15 -13.11 10.97
C ARG A 48 13.70 -12.78 11.35
N GLY A 49 13.18 -13.41 12.40
CA GLY A 49 11.87 -13.11 12.97
C GLY A 49 11.77 -11.66 13.41
N ILE A 50 12.74 -11.18 14.20
CA ILE A 50 12.80 -9.79 14.66
C ILE A 50 12.92 -8.81 13.48
N GLN A 51 13.80 -9.07 12.51
CA GLN A 51 13.93 -8.24 11.30
C GLN A 51 12.62 -8.18 10.51
N SER A 52 11.89 -9.30 10.40
CA SER A 52 10.60 -9.33 9.71
C SER A 52 9.52 -8.49 10.42
N LEU A 53 9.52 -8.50 11.77
CA LEU A 53 8.61 -7.70 12.58
C LEU A 53 8.92 -6.21 12.44
N GLU A 54 10.21 -5.84 12.45
CA GLU A 54 10.65 -4.47 12.23
C GLU A 54 10.21 -3.96 10.84
N GLN A 55 10.36 -4.77 9.79
CA GLN A 55 9.91 -4.44 8.44
C GLN A 55 8.39 -4.26 8.34
N LYS A 56 7.61 -5.10 9.03
CA LYS A 56 6.14 -4.96 9.11
C LYS A 56 5.73 -3.68 9.84
N ALA A 57 6.39 -3.36 10.95
CA ALA A 57 6.11 -2.15 11.71
C ALA A 57 6.48 -0.89 10.91
N ALA A 58 7.60 -0.91 10.18
CA ALA A 58 8.00 0.16 9.28
C ALA A 58 6.97 0.37 8.16
N PHE A 59 6.49 -0.72 7.55
CA PHE A 59 5.41 -0.67 6.57
C PHE A 59 4.12 -0.08 7.16
N GLU A 60 3.67 -0.55 8.32
CA GLU A 60 2.45 -0.06 8.98
C GLU A 60 2.52 1.42 9.31
N SER A 61 3.69 1.91 9.72
CA SER A 61 3.92 3.34 9.95
C SER A 61 3.73 4.15 8.66
N GLN A 62 4.32 3.71 7.55
CA GLN A 62 4.15 4.38 6.25
C GLN A 62 2.72 4.27 5.73
N GLN A 63 2.09 3.11 5.87
CA GLN A 63 0.70 2.90 5.50
C GLN A 63 -0.22 3.88 6.23
N LYS A 64 -0.02 4.10 7.54
CA LYS A 64 -0.83 5.03 8.32
C LYS A 64 -0.71 6.48 7.83
N ILE A 65 0.45 6.87 7.32
CA ILE A 65 0.69 8.19 6.73
C ILE A 65 0.00 8.31 5.37
N LEU A 66 0.02 7.25 4.57
CA LEU A 66 -0.51 7.24 3.21
C LEU A 66 -2.03 7.01 3.15
N GLN A 67 -2.61 6.38 4.17
CA GLN A 67 -4.04 6.04 4.25
C GLN A 67 -4.97 7.24 4.01
N PRO A 68 -4.77 8.42 4.62
CA PRO A 68 -5.63 9.58 4.38
C PRO A 68 -5.58 10.09 2.94
N GLU A 69 -4.41 10.03 2.30
CA GLU A 69 -4.25 10.42 0.90
C GLU A 69 -4.98 9.44 -0.03
N MET A 70 -4.89 8.13 0.27
CA MET A 70 -5.61 7.09 -0.46
C MET A 70 -7.12 7.26 -0.35
N ASP A 71 -7.63 7.48 0.87
CA ASP A 71 -9.07 7.61 1.13
C ASP A 71 -9.63 8.92 0.57
N SER A 72 -8.90 10.03 0.73
CA SER A 72 -9.31 11.33 0.18
C SER A 72 -9.30 11.34 -1.34
N THR A 73 -8.31 10.73 -1.98
CA THR A 73 -8.25 10.59 -3.44
C THR A 73 -9.45 9.79 -3.96
N TYR A 74 -9.78 8.67 -3.31
CA TYR A 74 -10.96 7.89 -3.66
C TYR A 74 -12.26 8.70 -3.53
N VAL A 75 -12.41 9.45 -2.43
CA VAL A 75 -13.60 10.30 -2.20
C VAL A 75 -13.70 11.42 -3.24
N LEU A 76 -12.57 12.02 -3.64
CA LEU A 76 -12.56 13.04 -4.69
C LEU A 76 -13.02 12.47 -6.03
N ILE A 77 -12.53 11.29 -6.41
CA ILE A 77 -12.93 10.63 -7.66
C ILE A 77 -14.41 10.20 -7.59
N SER A 78 -14.85 9.64 -6.47
CA SER A 78 -16.23 9.12 -6.33
C SER A 78 -17.30 10.21 -6.34
N ARG A 79 -16.94 11.44 -5.92
CA ARG A 79 -17.81 12.63 -5.99
C ARG A 79 -17.99 13.18 -7.40
N ILE A 80 -17.22 12.73 -8.39
CA ILE A 80 -17.45 13.10 -9.79
C ILE A 80 -18.78 12.47 -10.23
N ALA A 81 -19.73 13.34 -10.55
CA ALA A 81 -21.09 12.98 -10.95
C ALA A 81 -21.43 13.63 -12.29
N ASP A 82 -22.22 14.70 -12.27
CA ASP A 82 -22.95 15.20 -13.44
C ASP A 82 -22.26 16.36 -14.17
N LYS A 83 -21.12 16.82 -13.65
CA LYS A 83 -20.37 17.93 -14.21
C LYS A 83 -18.89 17.57 -14.25
N SER A 84 -18.24 17.90 -15.36
CA SER A 84 -16.81 17.70 -15.53
C SER A 84 -16.05 18.36 -14.36
N PRO A 85 -15.08 17.67 -13.73
CA PRO A 85 -14.36 18.22 -12.58
C PRO A 85 -13.61 19.50 -12.98
N GLU A 86 -13.51 20.45 -12.05
CA GLU A 86 -12.73 21.67 -12.27
C GLU A 86 -11.23 21.33 -12.38
N PRO A 87 -10.44 22.11 -13.14
CA PRO A 87 -9.01 21.82 -13.33
C PRO A 87 -8.22 21.68 -12.02
N PHE A 88 -8.60 22.44 -10.99
CA PHE A 88 -8.00 22.31 -9.66
C PHE A 88 -8.29 20.95 -9.01
N ALA A 89 -9.54 20.48 -9.09
CA ALA A 89 -9.93 19.18 -8.55
C ALA A 89 -9.25 18.03 -9.31
N GLU A 90 -9.16 18.13 -10.65
CA GLU A 90 -8.44 17.19 -11.50
C GLU A 90 -6.95 17.13 -11.11
N ASN A 91 -6.29 18.28 -10.95
CA ASN A 91 -4.89 18.32 -10.53
C ASN A 91 -4.68 17.70 -9.15
N ASN A 92 -5.58 17.92 -8.19
CA ASN A 92 -5.49 17.30 -6.86
C ASN A 92 -5.63 15.78 -6.92
N ILE A 93 -6.54 15.27 -7.75
CA ILE A 93 -6.69 13.82 -7.98
C ILE A 93 -5.41 13.25 -8.60
N PHE A 94 -4.86 13.91 -9.63
CA PHE A 94 -3.61 13.47 -10.25
C PHE A 94 -2.44 13.45 -9.27
N ASN A 95 -2.32 14.47 -8.41
CA ASN A 95 -1.30 14.50 -7.38
C ASN A 95 -1.44 13.34 -6.40
N GLY A 96 -2.66 13.06 -5.92
CA GLY A 96 -2.91 11.92 -5.03
C GLY A 96 -2.59 10.57 -5.68
N ILE A 97 -2.98 10.39 -6.95
CA ILE A 97 -2.64 9.17 -7.72
C ILE A 97 -1.12 9.01 -7.86
N ASN A 98 -0.41 10.08 -8.22
CA ASN A 98 1.04 10.06 -8.38
C ASN A 98 1.77 9.87 -7.04
N GLY A 99 1.24 10.44 -5.96
CA GLY A 99 1.70 10.23 -4.59
C GLY A 99 1.65 8.75 -4.22
N LEU A 100 0.50 8.09 -4.41
CA LEU A 100 0.34 6.64 -4.20
C LEU A 100 1.29 5.80 -5.07
N ALA A 101 1.47 6.17 -6.34
CA ALA A 101 2.32 5.43 -7.27
C ALA A 101 3.79 5.47 -6.87
N SER A 102 4.27 6.63 -6.38
CA SER A 102 5.68 6.90 -6.13
C SER A 102 6.12 6.74 -4.67
N HIS A 103 5.17 6.68 -3.71
CA HIS A 103 5.46 6.68 -2.27
C HIS A 103 6.52 5.65 -1.84
N PHE A 104 6.42 4.41 -2.34
CA PHE A 104 7.37 3.34 -2.01
C PHE A 104 8.51 3.19 -3.02
N GLN A 105 8.51 3.93 -4.14
CA GLN A 105 9.51 3.84 -5.21
C GLN A 105 10.82 4.58 -4.88
N GLY A 106 10.76 5.62 -4.04
CA GLY A 106 11.93 6.40 -3.62
C GLY A 106 12.44 5.99 -2.24
N ASN A 107 13.54 5.23 -2.17
CA ASN A 107 14.30 4.92 -0.93
C ASN A 107 13.47 4.59 0.32
N SER A 108 12.32 3.91 0.17
CA SER A 108 11.67 3.31 1.32
C SER A 108 12.51 2.10 1.74
N ASN A 109 13.13 2.14 2.92
CA ASN A 109 13.82 1.00 3.55
C ASN A 109 12.84 -0.14 3.93
N VAL A 110 11.63 -0.11 3.37
CA VAL A 110 10.53 -1.05 3.58
C VAL A 110 10.63 -2.11 2.49
N MET A 111 10.92 -3.34 2.90
CA MET A 111 11.03 -4.51 2.02
C MET A 111 9.77 -5.38 2.05
N ASP A 112 8.71 -4.93 2.73
CA ASP A 112 7.43 -5.63 2.80
C ASP A 112 6.75 -5.70 1.42
N ILE A 113 6.34 -6.91 1.01
CA ILE A 113 5.71 -7.18 -0.30
C ILE A 113 4.40 -6.40 -0.52
N ARG A 114 3.72 -5.98 0.56
CA ARG A 114 2.46 -5.23 0.46
C ARG A 114 2.65 -3.85 -0.18
N LYS A 115 3.87 -3.32 -0.18
CA LYS A 115 4.20 -2.06 -0.86
C LYS A 115 3.92 -2.11 -2.37
N ASP A 116 4.03 -3.30 -2.97
CA ASP A 116 3.86 -3.50 -4.40
C ASP A 116 2.39 -3.36 -4.85
N ALA A 117 1.44 -3.35 -3.90
CA ALA A 117 0.04 -3.08 -4.17
C ALA A 117 -0.23 -1.61 -4.52
N TYR A 118 0.52 -0.66 -3.95
CA TYR A 118 0.24 0.78 -4.11
C TYR A 118 0.34 1.29 -5.56
N PRO A 119 1.34 0.88 -6.37
CA PRO A 119 1.33 1.18 -7.79
C PRO A 119 0.12 0.63 -8.54
N GLN A 120 -0.44 -0.52 -8.11
CA GLN A 120 -1.64 -1.08 -8.71
C GLN A 120 -2.90 -0.31 -8.29
N ILE A 121 -2.98 0.10 -7.02
CA ILE A 121 -4.05 0.98 -6.53
C ILE A 121 -4.04 2.31 -7.30
N ALA A 122 -2.88 2.91 -7.52
CA ALA A 122 -2.75 4.14 -8.31
C ALA A 122 -3.23 3.95 -9.76
N LYS A 123 -2.88 2.83 -10.41
CA LYS A 123 -3.42 2.49 -11.74
C LYS A 123 -4.94 2.35 -11.74
N PHE A 124 -5.49 1.68 -10.73
CA PHE A 124 -6.94 1.55 -10.58
C PHE A 124 -7.60 2.92 -10.40
N TYR A 125 -7.05 3.80 -9.57
CA TYR A 125 -7.59 5.15 -9.38
C TYR A 125 -7.51 5.99 -10.65
N LYS A 126 -6.44 5.86 -11.42
CA LYS A 126 -6.32 6.52 -12.72
C LYS A 126 -7.42 6.08 -13.68
N MET A 127 -7.61 4.77 -13.86
CA MET A 127 -8.67 4.22 -14.69
C MET A 127 -10.06 4.65 -14.20
N TYR A 128 -10.31 4.57 -12.89
CA TYR A 128 -11.60 4.97 -12.30
C TYR A 128 -11.89 6.46 -12.50
N PHE A 129 -10.87 7.32 -12.39
CA PHE A 129 -10.99 8.75 -12.67
C PHE A 129 -11.30 9.03 -14.14
N GLU A 130 -10.61 8.35 -15.06
CA GLU A 130 -10.84 8.48 -16.50
C GLU A 130 -12.28 8.06 -16.87
N ASP A 131 -12.75 6.93 -16.35
CA ASP A 131 -14.13 6.47 -16.56
C ASP A 131 -15.16 7.47 -16.02
N LYS A 132 -14.94 7.97 -14.79
CA LYS A 132 -15.79 8.98 -14.17
C LYS A 132 -15.85 10.28 -14.97
N LYS A 133 -14.73 10.69 -15.55
CA LYS A 133 -14.65 11.88 -16.41
C LYS A 133 -15.49 11.69 -17.67
N VAL A 134 -15.35 10.56 -18.36
CA VAL A 134 -16.14 10.26 -19.57
C VAL A 134 -17.63 10.23 -19.26
N ILE A 135 -18.04 9.55 -18.19
CA ILE A 135 -19.45 9.48 -17.78
C ILE A 135 -20.00 10.89 -17.49
N SER A 136 -19.24 11.68 -16.74
CA SER A 136 -19.65 13.02 -16.34
C SER A 136 -19.82 13.96 -17.54
N THR A 137 -18.84 13.99 -18.46
CA THR A 137 -18.94 14.81 -19.68
C THR A 137 -20.08 14.33 -20.59
N THR A 138 -20.32 13.02 -20.67
CA THR A 138 -21.45 12.48 -21.45
C THR A 138 -22.78 12.91 -20.85
N ILE A 139 -22.94 12.87 -19.53
CA ILE A 139 -24.16 13.34 -18.84
C ILE A 139 -24.36 14.84 -19.06
N GLU A 140 -23.29 15.63 -18.98
CA GLU A 140 -23.31 17.07 -19.23
C GLU A 140 -23.76 17.39 -20.66
N ASP A 141 -23.24 16.65 -21.65
CA ASP A 141 -23.63 16.77 -23.06
C ASP A 141 -25.10 16.35 -23.28
N VAL A 142 -25.56 15.24 -22.68
CA VAL A 142 -26.96 14.80 -22.78
C VAL A 142 -27.90 15.88 -22.23
N LYS A 143 -27.61 16.43 -21.05
CA LYS A 143 -28.43 17.52 -20.47
C LYS A 143 -28.45 18.77 -21.35
N ARG A 144 -27.31 19.11 -21.99
CA ARG A 144 -27.24 20.22 -22.94
C ARG A 144 -28.12 19.95 -24.16
N PHE A 145 -28.01 18.78 -24.77
CA PHE A 145 -28.79 18.43 -25.96
C PHE A 145 -30.29 18.32 -25.68
N GLU A 146 -30.69 17.78 -24.52
CA GLU A 146 -32.10 17.77 -24.10
C GLU A 146 -32.67 19.18 -24.03
N LYS A 147 -31.91 20.12 -23.44
CA LYS A 147 -32.31 21.52 -23.38
C LYS A 147 -32.39 22.17 -24.76
N GLU A 148 -31.40 21.96 -25.62
CA GLU A 148 -31.39 22.50 -26.99
C GLU A 148 -32.57 21.98 -27.82
N VAL A 149 -32.93 20.70 -27.66
CA VAL A 149 -34.09 20.10 -28.32
C VAL A 149 -35.40 20.70 -27.80
N GLU A 150 -35.52 20.91 -26.49
CA GLU A 150 -36.71 21.52 -25.91
C GLU A 150 -36.87 22.98 -26.36
N ASP A 151 -35.79 23.77 -26.31
CA ASP A 151 -35.77 25.15 -26.81
C ASP A 151 -36.13 25.21 -28.31
N CYS A 152 -35.66 24.23 -29.11
CA CYS A 152 -36.02 24.10 -30.52
C CYS A 152 -37.51 23.79 -30.73
N ARG A 153 -38.08 22.87 -29.94
CA ARG A 153 -39.50 22.51 -29.98
C ARG A 153 -40.41 23.67 -29.62
N ILE A 154 -40.07 24.40 -28.56
CA ILE A 154 -40.78 25.62 -28.15
C ILE A 154 -40.72 26.66 -29.27
N GLY A 155 -39.52 26.95 -29.77
CA GLY A 155 -39.33 27.92 -30.87
C GLY A 155 -40.04 27.52 -32.17
N PHE A 156 -40.14 26.23 -32.47
CA PHE A 156 -40.91 25.71 -33.60
C PHE A 156 -42.42 25.97 -33.41
N LYS A 157 -42.96 25.62 -32.24
CA LYS A 157 -44.37 25.83 -31.91
C LYS A 157 -44.77 27.30 -31.92
N ASP A 158 -43.92 28.18 -31.38
CA ASP A 158 -44.14 29.62 -31.40
C ASP A 158 -44.14 30.20 -32.82
N LYS A 159 -43.20 29.76 -33.67
CA LYS A 159 -43.19 30.16 -35.08
C LYS A 159 -44.42 29.66 -35.82
N GLN A 160 -44.86 28.43 -35.57
CA GLN A 160 -46.08 27.87 -36.16
C GLN A 160 -47.32 28.68 -35.77
N ASN A 161 -47.47 29.01 -34.49
CA ASN A 161 -48.58 29.84 -33.98
C ASN A 161 -48.56 31.24 -34.64
N ARG A 162 -47.40 31.88 -34.68
CA ARG A 162 -47.25 33.21 -35.31
C ARG A 162 -47.58 33.21 -36.80
N LEU A 163 -47.22 32.16 -37.53
CA LEU A 163 -47.58 32.00 -38.95
C LEU A 163 -49.09 31.82 -39.13
N TYR A 164 -49.73 31.02 -38.27
CA TYR A 164 -51.17 30.80 -38.30
C TYR A 164 -51.95 32.09 -38.02
N GLU A 165 -51.56 32.84 -36.97
CA GLU A 165 -52.13 34.15 -36.66
C GLU A 165 -51.97 35.14 -37.81
N ARG A 166 -50.80 35.18 -38.44
CA ARG A 166 -50.53 36.04 -39.59
C ARG A 166 -51.40 35.67 -40.79
N GLN A 167 -51.57 34.38 -41.08
CA GLN A 167 -52.45 33.93 -42.16
C GLN A 167 -53.91 34.31 -41.91
N ASN A 168 -54.39 34.15 -40.67
CA ASN A 168 -55.76 34.55 -40.30
C ASN A 168 -55.97 36.05 -40.42
N ALA A 169 -55.00 36.86 -39.98
CA ALA A 169 -55.04 38.32 -40.12
C ALA A 169 -55.04 38.76 -41.59
N LEU A 170 -54.29 38.07 -42.48
CA LEU A 170 -54.31 38.34 -43.91
C LEU A 170 -55.66 37.98 -44.55
N ARG A 171 -56.25 36.84 -44.19
CA ARG A 171 -57.58 36.42 -44.65
C ARG A 171 -58.67 37.40 -44.22
N ALA A 172 -58.63 37.87 -42.97
CA ALA A 172 -59.58 38.85 -42.44
C ALA A 172 -59.50 40.23 -43.13
N ARG A 173 -58.39 40.55 -43.80
CA ARG A 173 -58.22 41.80 -44.57
C ARG A 173 -58.63 41.68 -46.04
N THR A 174 -58.83 40.46 -46.53
CA THR A 174 -59.16 40.18 -47.94
C THR A 174 -60.62 39.77 -48.14
N GLN A 175 -61.40 39.65 -47.06
CA GLN A 175 -62.86 39.63 -47.05
C GLN A 175 -63.40 41.01 -46.72
#